data_AF-A0AAU7G6X4-F1
#
_entry.id   AF-A0AAU7G6X4-F1
#
_cell.length_a   1.000
_cell.length_b   1.000
_cell.length_c   1.000
_cell.angle_alpha   90.00
_cell.angle_beta   90.00
_cell.angle_gamma   90.00
#
_symmetry.space_group_name_H-M   'P 1'
#
loop_
_entity.id
_entity.type
_entity.pdbx_description
1 polymer ?
#
loop_
_entity_poly.entity_id
_entity_poly.type
_entity_poly.pdbx_seq_one_letter_code
_entity_poly.pdbx_strand_id
1 'polypeptide(L)'
;MNNSKTVNETITYVYNNGKEAAPTYNTSVEFTQTGKLDLVTNKEELNVWSPVANTFIAVTSPVIKNYTANQKQIDAQTVQPSSSDLAFQVTYTPAPVEPTKPTEPTKPVQPTKPTEPVKPVQPTKSTEPVKPVQPTKPTEPTEPVESTKTTKPTQPVEPTHTQLVQKNSEIKSSNLVLPAKATNKATKKTEENILPQTGAKQNDTSLIGLAFGATSFLIGLLGNELKRKKKN
;
A
#
# COMPACT_ATOMS: atom_id res chain seq x y z
N MET A 1 -1.84 -46.06 -10.04
CA MET A 1 -2.23 -44.70 -9.64
C MET A 1 -1.16 -43.70 -10.04
N ASN A 2 -1.55 -42.47 -10.41
CA ASN A 2 -0.63 -41.35 -10.59
C ASN A 2 -1.15 -40.15 -9.78
N ASN A 3 -0.30 -39.60 -8.92
CA ASN A 3 -0.54 -38.38 -8.17
C ASN A 3 0.41 -37.29 -8.68
N SER A 4 -0.04 -36.04 -8.66
CA SER A 4 0.81 -34.87 -8.88
C SER A 4 0.60 -33.87 -7.76
N LYS A 5 1.68 -33.15 -7.43
CA LYS A 5 1.68 -32.07 -6.46
C LYS A 5 2.52 -30.93 -7.01
N THR A 6 1.94 -29.74 -7.01
CA THR A 6 2.64 -28.51 -7.37
C THR A 6 2.91 -27.70 -6.11
N VAL A 7 4.10 -27.14 -6.02
CA VAL A 7 4.46 -26.11 -5.04
C VAL A 7 4.77 -24.84 -5.81
N ASN A 8 4.13 -23.74 -5.43
CA ASN A 8 4.30 -22.43 -6.07
C ASN A 8 5.22 -21.54 -5.22
N GLU A 9 5.98 -20.67 -5.89
CA GLU A 9 6.67 -19.55 -5.27
C GLU A 9 6.18 -18.24 -5.89
N THR A 10 5.74 -17.33 -5.03
CA THR A 10 5.30 -15.98 -5.40
C THR A 10 6.12 -14.93 -4.67
N ILE A 11 6.69 -13.98 -5.40
CA ILE A 11 7.39 -12.82 -4.84
C ILE A 11 6.68 -11.55 -5.31
N THR A 12 6.07 -10.85 -4.36
CA THR A 12 5.37 -9.57 -4.59
C THR A 12 6.30 -8.40 -4.31
N TYR A 13 6.32 -7.42 -5.22
CA TYR A 13 7.14 -6.22 -5.09
C TYR A 13 6.23 -5.01 -4.90
N VAL A 14 6.30 -4.38 -3.73
CA VAL A 14 5.39 -3.28 -3.36
C VAL A 14 6.16 -2.07 -2.84
N TYR A 15 5.59 -0.88 -2.99
CA TYR A 15 6.03 0.30 -2.25
C TYR A 15 5.43 0.29 -0.83
N ASN A 16 5.91 1.18 0.04
CA ASN A 16 5.37 1.35 1.40
C ASN A 16 3.85 1.64 1.46
N ASN A 17 3.25 2.15 0.38
CA ASN A 17 1.81 2.40 0.29
C ASN A 17 1.02 1.18 -0.21
N GLY A 18 1.66 0.02 -0.38
CA GLY A 18 1.04 -1.22 -0.88
C GLY A 18 0.85 -1.28 -2.40
N LYS A 19 1.18 -0.21 -3.15
CA LYS A 19 1.10 -0.23 -4.62
C LYS A 19 2.21 -1.10 -5.21
N GLU A 20 1.90 -1.82 -6.28
CA GLU A 20 2.89 -2.59 -7.03
C GLU A 20 4.05 -1.70 -7.50
N ALA A 21 5.26 -2.15 -7.16
CA ALA A 21 6.52 -1.49 -7.50
C ALA A 21 7.19 -2.09 -8.72
N ALA A 22 7.07 -3.41 -8.89
CA ALA A 22 7.55 -4.16 -10.05
C ALA A 22 6.64 -5.39 -10.29
N PRO A 23 6.64 -5.97 -11.49
CA PRO A 23 5.84 -7.15 -11.80
C PRO A 23 6.08 -8.29 -10.80
N THR A 24 5.00 -8.89 -10.32
CA THR A 24 5.06 -10.05 -9.42
C THR A 24 5.77 -11.22 -10.10
N TYR A 25 6.73 -11.82 -9.40
CA TYR A 25 7.38 -13.05 -9.84
C TYR A 25 6.58 -14.26 -9.36
N ASN A 26 6.27 -15.17 -10.29
CA ASN A 26 5.61 -16.44 -9.98
C ASN A 26 6.32 -17.57 -10.70
N THR A 27 6.57 -18.66 -10.00
CA THR A 27 7.13 -19.89 -10.55
C THR A 27 6.57 -21.09 -9.79
N SER A 28 6.77 -22.29 -10.32
CA SER A 28 6.31 -23.51 -9.67
C SER A 28 7.24 -24.67 -9.96
N VAL A 29 7.20 -25.65 -9.06
CA VAL A 29 7.82 -26.96 -9.26
C VAL A 29 6.75 -28.04 -9.15
N GLU A 30 6.83 -29.03 -10.03
CA GLU A 30 5.92 -30.17 -10.03
C GLU A 30 6.63 -31.41 -9.49
N PHE A 31 5.92 -32.15 -8.66
CA PHE A 31 6.28 -33.46 -8.14
C PHE A 31 5.27 -34.49 -8.63
N THR A 32 5.75 -35.65 -9.04
CA THR A 32 4.89 -36.75 -9.49
C THR A 32 5.15 -38.01 -8.67
N GLN A 33 4.09 -38.77 -8.40
CA GLN A 33 4.19 -40.07 -7.73
C GLN A 33 3.38 -41.09 -8.49
N THR A 34 4.00 -42.22 -8.80
CA THR A 34 3.34 -43.34 -9.47
C THR A 34 3.12 -44.48 -8.47
N GLY A 35 2.23 -45.40 -8.78
CA GLY A 35 2.00 -46.59 -7.96
C GLY A 35 1.22 -47.66 -8.68
N LYS A 36 1.24 -48.87 -8.12
CA LYS A 36 0.52 -50.05 -8.60
C LYS A 36 -0.62 -50.40 -7.66
N LEU A 37 -1.69 -50.94 -8.22
CA LEU A 37 -2.77 -51.56 -7.45
C LEU A 37 -2.68 -53.07 -7.67
N ASP A 38 -2.51 -53.83 -6.61
CA ASP A 38 -2.68 -55.28 -6.66
C ASP A 38 -4.19 -55.59 -6.71
N LEU A 39 -4.66 -56.11 -7.84
CA LEU A 39 -6.09 -56.41 -8.05
C LEU A 39 -6.58 -57.65 -7.30
N VAL A 40 -5.68 -58.48 -6.78
CA VAL A 40 -6.02 -59.66 -5.99
C VAL A 40 -6.22 -59.27 -4.53
N THR A 41 -5.33 -58.45 -3.99
CA THR A 41 -5.37 -58.03 -2.57
C THR A 41 -6.03 -56.66 -2.34
N ASN A 42 -6.32 -55.92 -3.41
CA ASN A 42 -6.81 -54.54 -3.41
C ASN A 42 -5.90 -53.58 -2.62
N LYS A 43 -4.58 -53.84 -2.61
CA LYS A 43 -3.56 -53.03 -1.93
C LYS A 43 -2.86 -52.11 -2.91
N GLU A 44 -2.69 -50.86 -2.51
CA GLU A 44 -1.95 -49.85 -3.25
C GLU A 44 -0.48 -49.82 -2.83
N GLU A 45 0.41 -49.86 -3.81
CA GLU A 45 1.85 -49.69 -3.62
C GLU A 45 2.27 -48.40 -4.33
N LEU A 46 2.57 -47.36 -3.56
CA LEU A 46 3.06 -46.09 -4.07
C LEU A 46 4.58 -46.07 -4.12
N ASN A 47 5.12 -45.61 -5.24
CA ASN A 47 6.54 -45.31 -5.37
C ASN A 47 6.90 -44.01 -4.63
N VAL A 48 8.18 -43.74 -4.53
CA VAL A 48 8.69 -42.46 -3.99
C VAL A 48 8.37 -41.34 -4.99
N TRP A 49 8.06 -40.15 -4.46
CA TRP A 49 7.90 -38.95 -5.28
C TRP A 49 9.14 -38.66 -6.12
N SER A 50 8.91 -38.18 -7.34
CA SER A 50 9.95 -37.75 -8.27
C SER A 50 9.67 -36.32 -8.75
N PRO A 51 10.59 -35.37 -8.49
CA PRO A 51 11.77 -35.52 -7.62
C PRO A 51 11.37 -35.67 -6.13
N VAL A 52 12.31 -36.06 -5.26
CA VAL A 52 12.06 -36.11 -3.80
C VAL A 52 12.11 -34.72 -3.15
N ALA A 53 12.85 -33.81 -3.76
CA ALA A 53 12.97 -32.41 -3.40
C ALA A 53 13.37 -31.62 -4.65
N ASN A 54 13.05 -30.34 -4.70
CA ASN A 54 13.47 -29.43 -5.75
C ASN A 54 13.81 -28.06 -5.15
N THR A 55 14.56 -27.24 -5.87
CA THR A 55 15.06 -25.96 -5.35
C THR A 55 14.64 -24.82 -6.27
N PHE A 56 13.90 -23.86 -5.72
CA PHE A 56 13.76 -22.53 -6.32
C PHE A 56 15.09 -21.79 -6.20
N ILE A 57 15.54 -21.22 -7.31
CA ILE A 57 16.80 -20.45 -7.33
C ILE A 57 16.63 -19.11 -6.62
N ALA A 58 17.74 -18.49 -6.22
CA ALA A 58 17.69 -17.15 -5.66
C ALA A 58 17.16 -16.14 -6.71
N VAL A 59 16.28 -15.24 -6.28
CA VAL A 59 15.67 -14.22 -7.14
C VAL A 59 16.11 -12.83 -6.68
N THR A 60 16.84 -12.13 -7.53
CA THR A 60 17.27 -10.74 -7.26
C THR A 60 16.11 -9.77 -7.41
N SER A 61 15.96 -8.87 -6.44
CA SER A 61 14.92 -7.84 -6.47
C SER A 61 15.22 -6.77 -7.53
N PRO A 62 14.21 -6.33 -8.32
CA PRO A 62 14.37 -5.27 -9.31
C PRO A 62 15.00 -3.98 -8.77
N VAL A 63 15.86 -3.33 -9.56
CA VAL A 63 16.41 -2.02 -9.19
C VAL A 63 15.44 -0.92 -9.61
N ILE A 64 14.95 -0.14 -8.66
CA ILE A 64 14.04 0.98 -8.89
C ILE A 64 14.76 2.29 -8.53
N LYS A 65 14.83 3.23 -9.48
CA LYS A 65 15.52 4.52 -9.29
C LYS A 65 14.97 5.28 -8.08
N ASN A 66 15.85 5.75 -7.20
CA ASN A 66 15.53 6.45 -5.96
C ASN A 66 14.76 5.60 -4.94
N TYR A 67 14.79 4.27 -5.03
CA TYR A 67 14.23 3.37 -4.03
C TYR A 67 15.25 2.29 -3.63
N THR A 68 15.13 1.81 -2.39
CA THR A 68 15.89 0.68 -1.87
C THR A 68 14.92 -0.42 -1.48
N ALA A 69 15.14 -1.64 -1.97
CA ALA A 69 14.42 -2.81 -1.53
C ALA A 69 14.86 -3.20 -0.11
N ASN A 70 13.92 -3.61 0.74
CA ASN A 70 14.23 -4.15 2.07
C ASN A 70 15.07 -5.45 1.99
N GLN A 71 14.91 -6.21 0.91
CA GLN A 71 15.68 -7.41 0.60
C GLN A 71 16.25 -7.29 -0.81
N LYS A 72 17.58 -7.40 -0.96
CA LYS A 72 18.22 -7.32 -2.28
C LYS A 72 17.93 -8.54 -3.15
N GLN A 73 17.69 -9.69 -2.53
CA GLN A 73 17.28 -10.92 -3.17
C GLN A 73 16.47 -11.76 -2.19
N ILE A 74 15.65 -12.65 -2.73
CA ILE A 74 15.11 -13.80 -2.00
C ILE A 74 16.09 -14.96 -2.27
N ASP A 75 16.62 -15.56 -1.21
CA ASP A 75 17.58 -16.66 -1.34
C ASP A 75 16.89 -17.95 -1.83
N ALA A 76 17.68 -18.89 -2.36
CA ALA A 76 17.17 -20.16 -2.88
C ALA A 76 16.40 -20.96 -1.81
N GLN A 77 15.26 -21.54 -2.20
CA GLN A 77 14.38 -22.31 -1.31
C GLN A 77 14.27 -23.75 -1.79
N THR A 78 14.58 -24.71 -0.92
CA THR A 78 14.38 -26.14 -1.23
C THR A 78 13.04 -26.60 -0.68
N VAL A 79 12.24 -27.22 -1.54
CA VAL A 79 10.89 -27.69 -1.24
C VAL A 79 10.76 -29.18 -1.54
N GLN A 80 9.83 -29.82 -0.85
CA GLN A 80 9.47 -31.23 -0.99
C GLN A 80 7.99 -31.34 -1.38
N PRO A 81 7.49 -32.52 -1.80
CA PRO A 81 6.07 -32.71 -2.10
C PRO A 81 5.13 -32.35 -0.94
N SER A 82 5.59 -32.44 0.30
CA SER A 82 4.83 -32.05 1.50
C SER A 82 4.86 -30.55 1.80
N SER A 83 5.67 -29.77 1.08
CA SER A 83 5.78 -28.33 1.29
C SER A 83 4.49 -27.61 0.89
N SER A 84 4.18 -26.55 1.63
CA SER A 84 3.20 -25.54 1.22
C SER A 84 3.82 -24.58 0.22
N ASP A 85 2.95 -23.82 -0.48
CA ASP A 85 3.38 -22.74 -1.35
C ASP A 85 4.15 -21.66 -0.57
N LEU A 86 5.11 -21.03 -1.25
CA LEU A 86 5.96 -19.98 -0.72
C LEU A 86 5.47 -18.62 -1.20
N ALA A 87 5.35 -17.67 -0.27
CA ALA A 87 4.95 -16.30 -0.58
C ALA A 87 5.89 -15.31 0.12
N PHE A 88 6.54 -14.47 -0.68
CA PHE A 88 7.44 -13.42 -0.21
C PHE A 88 6.92 -12.04 -0.63
N GLN A 89 7.26 -11.04 0.19
CA GLN A 89 7.01 -9.64 -0.13
C GLN A 89 8.30 -8.83 0.04
N VAL A 90 8.64 -8.10 -1.00
CA VAL A 90 9.75 -7.15 -1.02
C VAL A 90 9.17 -5.75 -1.08
N THR A 91 9.53 -4.93 -0.10
CA THR A 91 9.03 -3.57 0.04
C THR A 91 10.10 -2.56 -0.35
N TYR A 92 9.74 -1.59 -1.18
CA TYR A 92 10.60 -0.51 -1.64
C TYR A 92 10.34 0.77 -0.86
N THR A 93 11.41 1.29 -0.25
CA THR A 93 11.42 2.58 0.45
C THR A 93 12.21 3.61 -0.36
N PRO A 94 11.79 4.89 -0.42
CA PRO A 94 12.59 5.93 -1.05
C PRO A 94 14.03 5.91 -0.52
N ALA A 95 15.00 5.88 -1.43
CA ALA A 95 16.40 6.00 -1.08
C ALA A 95 16.66 7.42 -0.56
N PRO A 96 17.56 7.60 0.41
CA PRO A 96 18.02 8.93 0.81
C PRO A 96 18.51 9.67 -0.43
N VAL A 97 17.99 10.87 -0.67
CA VAL A 97 18.55 11.77 -1.67
C VAL A 97 19.85 12.33 -1.13
N GLU A 98 20.96 12.05 -1.80
CA GLU A 98 22.19 12.79 -1.53
C GLU A 98 21.97 14.26 -1.86
N PRO A 99 22.40 15.20 -1.00
CA PRO A 99 22.29 16.61 -1.30
C PRO A 99 23.08 16.90 -2.58
N THR A 100 22.43 17.54 -3.55
CA THR A 100 23.13 17.98 -4.75
C THR A 100 24.19 19.00 -4.36
N LYS A 101 25.40 18.87 -4.92
CA LYS A 101 26.44 19.88 -4.75
C LYS A 101 25.86 21.25 -5.16
N PRO A 102 26.03 22.31 -4.36
CA PRO A 102 25.59 23.64 -4.74
C PRO A 102 26.15 24.00 -6.11
N THR A 103 25.27 24.46 -7.00
CA THR A 103 25.69 25.06 -8.26
C THR A 103 26.56 26.26 -7.94
N GLU A 104 27.73 26.36 -8.56
CA GLU A 104 28.61 27.50 -8.37
C GLU A 104 27.88 28.78 -8.83
N PRO A 105 27.95 29.89 -8.05
CA PRO A 105 27.26 31.11 -8.43
C PRO A 105 27.72 31.58 -9.80
N THR A 106 26.78 31.90 -10.68
CA THR A 106 27.08 32.53 -11.96
C THR A 106 27.75 33.88 -11.69
N LYS A 107 28.88 34.13 -12.38
CA LYS A 107 29.60 35.40 -12.28
C LYS A 107 28.62 36.55 -12.58
N PRO A 108 28.62 37.65 -11.79
CA PRO A 108 27.76 38.80 -12.06
C PRO A 108 27.94 39.30 -13.49
N VAL A 109 26.83 39.56 -14.18
CA VAL A 109 26.86 40.28 -15.45
C VAL A 109 27.35 41.69 -15.16
N GLN A 110 28.43 42.12 -15.82
CA GLN A 110 28.89 43.50 -15.70
C GLN A 110 27.81 44.46 -16.22
N PRO A 111 27.57 45.60 -15.55
CA PRO A 111 26.61 46.58 -16.03
C PRO A 111 27.02 47.07 -17.43
N THR A 112 26.04 47.14 -18.32
CA THR A 112 26.24 47.77 -19.63
C THR A 112 26.49 49.26 -19.45
N LYS A 113 27.39 49.82 -20.26
CA LYS A 113 27.67 51.26 -20.26
C LYS A 113 26.36 52.02 -20.51
N PRO A 114 26.05 53.09 -19.75
CA PRO A 114 24.88 53.91 -20.00
C PRO A 114 24.90 54.46 -21.44
N THR A 115 23.78 54.35 -22.13
CA THR A 115 23.58 55.03 -23.41
C THR A 115 23.62 56.55 -23.16
N GLU A 116 24.35 57.28 -24.00
CA GLU A 116 24.41 58.74 -23.88
C GLU A 116 23.00 59.35 -24.03
N PRO A 117 22.67 60.39 -23.24
CA PRO A 117 21.37 61.04 -23.32
C PRO A 117 21.16 61.64 -24.71
N VAL A 118 20.01 61.31 -25.31
CA VAL A 118 19.57 61.95 -26.56
C VAL A 118 19.31 63.44 -26.27
N LYS A 119 19.84 64.33 -27.12
CA LYS A 119 19.62 65.77 -26.98
C LYS A 119 18.12 66.09 -26.94
N PRO A 120 17.68 67.03 -26.09
CA PRO A 120 16.27 67.45 -26.03
C PRO A 120 15.80 67.94 -27.40
N VAL A 121 14.65 67.42 -27.85
CA VAL A 121 13.92 67.99 -28.98
C VAL A 121 13.39 69.35 -28.54
N GLN A 122 13.66 70.41 -29.31
CA GLN A 122 13.12 71.73 -28.98
C GLN A 122 11.59 71.72 -29.00
N PRO A 123 10.93 72.44 -28.06
CA PRO A 123 9.48 72.50 -28.03
C PRO A 123 8.94 73.12 -29.32
N THR A 124 8.00 72.41 -29.95
CA THR A 124 7.16 72.98 -31.00
C THR A 124 6.32 74.11 -30.42
N LYS A 125 6.19 75.23 -31.15
CA LYS A 125 5.41 76.40 -30.73
C LYS A 125 3.99 76.00 -30.30
N SER A 126 3.51 76.62 -29.22
CA SER A 126 2.17 76.39 -28.69
C SER A 126 1.11 76.71 -29.73
N THR A 127 0.20 75.78 -29.98
CA THR A 127 -1.05 76.02 -30.70
C THR A 127 -2.00 76.78 -29.77
N GLU A 128 -2.66 77.83 -30.27
CA GLU A 128 -3.66 78.58 -29.48
C GLU A 128 -4.84 77.66 -29.09
N PRO A 129 -5.40 77.82 -27.87
CA PRO A 129 -6.52 77.02 -27.43
C PRO A 129 -7.78 77.34 -28.26
N VAL A 130 -8.42 76.30 -28.77
CA VAL A 130 -9.75 76.39 -29.38
C VAL A 130 -10.76 76.76 -28.29
N LYS A 131 -11.56 77.80 -28.55
CA LYS A 131 -12.57 78.32 -27.62
C LYS A 131 -13.57 77.22 -27.22
N PRO A 132 -13.91 77.05 -25.94
CA PRO A 132 -14.83 75.99 -25.51
C PRO A 132 -16.23 76.18 -26.12
N VAL A 133 -16.80 75.07 -26.59
CA VAL A 133 -18.21 74.99 -27.00
C VAL A 133 -19.07 75.04 -25.74
N GLN A 134 -20.07 75.92 -25.71
CA GLN A 134 -21.00 76.01 -24.58
C GLN A 134 -21.82 74.73 -24.43
N PRO A 135 -22.07 74.25 -23.20
CA PRO A 135 -22.90 73.08 -22.98
C PRO A 135 -24.35 73.35 -23.39
N THR A 136 -24.95 72.40 -24.11
CA THR A 136 -26.38 72.38 -24.43
C THR A 136 -27.21 72.12 -23.16
N LYS A 137 -28.34 72.82 -23.03
CA LYS A 137 -29.28 72.72 -21.91
C LYS A 137 -29.76 71.26 -21.72
N PRO A 138 -29.87 70.74 -20.48
CA PRO A 138 -30.40 69.41 -20.22
C PRO A 138 -31.87 69.28 -20.67
N THR A 139 -32.21 68.12 -21.26
CA THR A 139 -33.59 67.72 -21.53
C THR A 139 -34.30 67.39 -20.22
N GLU A 140 -35.52 67.90 -20.05
CA GLU A 140 -36.35 67.73 -18.86
C GLU A 140 -36.85 66.27 -18.75
N PRO A 141 -36.91 65.68 -17.53
CA PRO A 141 -37.31 64.29 -17.35
C PRO A 141 -38.80 64.07 -17.62
N THR A 142 -39.13 62.98 -18.30
CA THR A 142 -40.49 62.53 -18.58
C THR A 142 -41.16 61.97 -17.31
N GLU A 143 -42.41 62.37 -17.04
CA GLU A 143 -43.21 61.89 -15.90
C GLU A 143 -43.49 60.36 -15.97
N PRO A 144 -43.64 59.68 -14.82
CA PRO A 144 -43.84 58.24 -14.76
C PRO A 144 -45.27 57.83 -15.17
N VAL A 145 -45.37 56.74 -15.92
CA VAL A 145 -46.63 56.12 -16.35
C VAL A 145 -47.26 55.32 -15.21
N GLU A 146 -48.54 55.56 -14.92
CA GLU A 146 -49.34 54.87 -13.91
C GLU A 146 -49.52 53.36 -14.19
N SER A 147 -49.66 52.60 -13.10
CA SER A 147 -49.75 51.14 -13.07
C SER A 147 -51.09 50.61 -13.60
N THR A 148 -51.06 49.71 -14.58
CA THR A 148 -52.23 48.92 -15.00
C THR A 148 -52.23 47.53 -14.38
N LYS A 149 -53.42 47.07 -14.00
CA LYS A 149 -53.70 45.86 -13.22
C LYS A 149 -53.53 44.56 -14.02
N THR A 150 -52.99 43.56 -13.32
CA THR A 150 -53.12 42.09 -13.46
C THR A 150 -53.85 41.48 -14.67
N THR A 151 -53.16 40.56 -15.35
CA THR A 151 -53.78 39.38 -15.96
C THR A 151 -52.92 38.15 -15.69
N LYS A 152 -53.59 37.07 -15.26
CA LYS A 152 -53.08 35.77 -14.79
C LYS A 152 -52.26 35.02 -15.87
N PRO A 153 -51.06 34.47 -15.55
CA PRO A 153 -50.46 33.42 -16.35
C PRO A 153 -50.72 32.01 -15.78
N THR A 154 -50.68 31.10 -16.73
CA THR A 154 -50.96 29.66 -16.75
C THR A 154 -50.00 28.82 -15.89
N GLN A 155 -50.44 27.60 -15.55
CA GLN A 155 -49.82 26.59 -14.67
C GLN A 155 -48.31 26.37 -14.89
N PRO A 156 -47.52 26.15 -13.82
CA PRO A 156 -46.13 25.72 -13.92
C PRO A 156 -45.99 24.20 -14.05
N VAL A 157 -45.07 23.77 -14.89
CA VAL A 157 -44.58 22.39 -14.98
C VAL A 157 -43.63 22.11 -13.80
N GLU A 158 -43.80 20.91 -13.26
CA GLU A 158 -43.17 20.27 -12.11
C GLU A 158 -41.62 20.35 -12.05
N PRO A 159 -41.06 20.59 -10.85
CA PRO A 159 -39.74 20.07 -10.52
C PRO A 159 -39.80 19.16 -9.27
N THR A 160 -39.36 17.91 -9.44
CA THR A 160 -39.14 16.97 -8.34
C THR A 160 -37.79 17.27 -7.66
N HIS A 161 -37.81 17.72 -6.41
CA HIS A 161 -36.81 17.38 -5.38
C HIS A 161 -37.26 17.90 -4.00
N THR A 162 -37.62 16.99 -3.09
CA THR A 162 -38.06 17.34 -1.72
C THR A 162 -36.96 17.03 -0.70
N GLN A 163 -36.61 18.03 0.10
CA GLN A 163 -35.94 17.93 1.39
C GLN A 163 -36.99 17.83 2.53
N LEU A 164 -36.62 17.07 3.57
CA LEU A 164 -36.86 17.24 5.02
C LEU A 164 -38.04 18.13 5.52
N VAL A 165 -38.85 17.57 6.45
CA VAL A 165 -39.12 18.04 7.86
C VAL A 165 -40.57 17.74 8.34
N GLN A 166 -40.65 17.16 9.56
CA GLN A 166 -41.71 17.10 10.60
C GLN A 166 -43.18 17.46 10.30
N LYS A 167 -44.11 16.63 10.85
CA LYS A 167 -45.25 17.09 11.65
C LYS A 167 -45.78 16.04 12.66
N ASN A 168 -45.84 16.48 13.92
CA ASN A 168 -46.66 16.12 15.11
C ASN A 168 -48.04 15.46 14.83
N SER A 169 -48.76 14.77 15.71
CA SER A 169 -48.70 14.34 17.12
C SER A 169 -49.99 13.55 17.44
N GLU A 170 -50.08 12.98 18.67
CA GLU A 170 -51.17 12.23 19.34
C GLU A 170 -51.14 10.71 19.11
N ILE A 171 -51.05 9.85 20.13
CA ILE A 171 -52.04 9.60 21.20
C ILE A 171 -51.38 9.07 22.52
N LYS A 172 -51.74 9.73 23.64
CA LYS A 172 -52.26 9.24 24.95
C LYS A 172 -51.60 8.07 25.75
N SER A 173 -51.10 8.47 26.92
CA SER A 173 -50.98 7.85 28.26
C SER A 173 -51.32 6.37 28.53
N SER A 174 -50.38 5.67 29.19
CA SER A 174 -50.57 5.13 30.55
C SER A 174 -49.21 4.84 31.23
N ASN A 175 -49.14 5.12 32.54
CA ASN A 175 -47.97 5.17 33.42
C ASN A 175 -47.81 3.89 34.28
N LEU A 176 -46.71 3.85 35.06
CA LEU A 176 -46.32 3.02 36.23
C LEU A 176 -45.29 1.90 35.92
N VAL A 177 -43.97 2.12 36.11
CA VAL A 177 -43.16 2.18 37.36
C VAL A 177 -42.91 0.80 38.00
N LEU A 178 -41.64 0.39 38.12
CA LEU A 178 -40.95 -0.22 39.31
C LEU A 178 -39.60 -0.93 38.94
N PRO A 179 -38.69 -1.26 39.91
CA PRO A 179 -37.29 -0.80 39.88
C PRO A 179 -36.23 -1.93 40.09
N ALA A 180 -35.02 -1.52 40.52
CA ALA A 180 -33.83 -2.33 40.76
C ALA A 180 -33.87 -3.31 41.97
N LYS A 181 -32.98 -4.34 41.84
CA LYS A 181 -32.16 -5.04 42.86
C LYS A 181 -32.61 -6.44 43.35
N ALA A 182 -31.60 -7.33 43.33
CA ALA A 182 -31.30 -8.46 44.22
C ALA A 182 -31.74 -9.91 43.88
N THR A 183 -30.70 -10.77 43.85
CA THR A 183 -30.58 -12.15 44.37
C THR A 183 -31.24 -13.38 43.70
N ASN A 184 -30.34 -14.33 43.37
CA ASN A 184 -30.39 -15.80 43.54
C ASN A 184 -31.52 -16.62 42.88
N LYS A 185 -31.14 -17.54 41.98
CA LYS A 185 -30.97 -18.99 42.27
C LYS A 185 -30.93 -19.84 40.99
N ALA A 186 -29.92 -20.73 40.93
CA ALA A 186 -29.75 -22.03 40.24
C ALA A 186 -30.55 -22.32 38.93
N THR A 187 -29.95 -22.87 37.87
CA THR A 187 -29.41 -24.25 37.85
C THR A 187 -28.44 -24.54 36.69
N LYS A 188 -27.40 -25.32 37.04
CA LYS A 188 -26.65 -26.33 36.26
C LYS A 188 -25.67 -25.88 35.16
N LYS A 189 -24.47 -25.50 35.61
CA LYS A 189 -23.21 -25.70 34.89
C LYS A 189 -22.54 -26.95 35.48
N THR A 190 -22.25 -27.96 34.66
CA THR A 190 -21.33 -29.05 35.00
C THR A 190 -19.97 -28.68 34.43
N GLU A 191 -18.98 -28.79 35.30
CA GLU A 191 -17.59 -28.37 35.24
C GLU A 191 -16.76 -29.65 35.40
N GLU A 192 -15.84 -29.93 34.48
CA GLU A 192 -14.59 -30.68 34.75
C GLU A 192 -13.54 -30.08 33.79
N ASN A 193 -12.70 -29.16 34.22
CA ASN A 193 -11.58 -29.21 35.17
C ASN A 193 -10.24 -29.55 34.49
N ILE A 194 -9.50 -28.46 34.35
CA ILE A 194 -8.09 -28.25 34.09
C ILE A 194 -7.20 -28.92 35.14
N LEU A 195 -6.15 -29.59 34.68
CA LEU A 195 -4.93 -29.83 35.45
C LEU A 195 -3.70 -29.54 34.58
N PRO A 196 -2.89 -28.51 34.90
CA PRO A 196 -1.49 -28.46 34.53
C PRO A 196 -0.61 -28.95 35.70
N GLN A 197 0.37 -29.79 35.42
CA GLN A 197 1.42 -30.24 36.35
C GLN A 197 2.67 -30.58 35.52
N THR A 198 3.90 -30.16 35.84
CA THR A 198 4.46 -29.57 37.07
C THR A 198 5.69 -28.72 36.68
N GLY A 199 5.96 -27.62 37.39
CA GLY A 199 7.02 -26.66 37.06
C GLY A 199 8.40 -26.93 37.67
N ALA A 200 9.40 -26.18 37.17
CA ALA A 200 10.57 -25.75 37.95
C ALA A 200 11.12 -24.39 37.43
N LYS A 201 11.00 -23.38 38.31
CA LYS A 201 11.77 -22.12 38.49
C LYS A 201 12.00 -21.13 37.32
N GLN A 202 11.15 -20.09 37.35
CA GLN A 202 11.40 -18.64 37.31
C GLN A 202 12.83 -18.11 37.08
N ASN A 203 12.99 -17.33 36.01
CA ASN A 203 13.66 -16.03 36.03
C ASN A 203 13.10 -15.13 34.89
N ASP A 204 12.63 -13.95 35.28
CA ASP A 204 12.10 -12.91 34.40
C ASP A 204 13.16 -12.45 33.39
N THR A 205 12.96 -12.67 32.10
CA THR A 205 13.42 -11.73 31.08
C THR A 205 12.63 -11.90 29.78
N SER A 206 12.01 -10.81 29.36
CA SER A 206 11.36 -10.62 28.07
C SER A 206 12.34 -10.86 26.92
N LEU A 207 12.07 -11.80 26.00
CA LEU A 207 12.62 -11.76 24.65
C LEU A 207 11.81 -12.67 23.69
N ILE A 208 11.22 -12.03 22.68
CA ILE A 208 10.71 -12.69 21.48
C ILE A 208 11.93 -13.32 20.77
N GLY A 209 12.00 -14.65 20.74
CA GLY A 209 13.11 -15.40 20.14
C GLY A 209 12.61 -16.46 19.18
N LEU A 210 12.72 -16.18 17.88
CA LEU A 210 12.62 -17.16 16.79
C LEU A 210 13.78 -18.15 16.92
N ALA A 211 13.48 -19.41 17.27
CA ALA A 211 14.46 -20.48 17.27
C ALA A 211 14.65 -21.02 15.84
N PHE A 212 15.61 -20.48 15.10
CA PHE A 212 16.19 -21.16 13.95
C PHE A 212 17.26 -22.14 14.44
N GLY A 213 16.99 -23.44 14.36
CA GLY A 213 17.97 -24.49 14.63
C GLY A 213 18.96 -24.59 13.48
N ALA A 214 20.17 -24.04 13.66
CA ALA A 214 21.30 -24.29 12.79
C ALA A 214 22.12 -25.48 13.33
N THR A 215 21.84 -26.69 12.86
CA THR A 215 22.73 -27.83 13.10
C THR A 215 23.86 -27.81 12.07
N SER A 216 24.93 -27.09 12.40
CA SER A 216 26.23 -27.23 11.74
C SER A 216 26.92 -28.50 12.27
N PHE A 217 27.07 -29.51 11.43
CA PHE A 217 28.09 -30.55 11.66
C PHE A 217 29.29 -30.26 10.76
N LEU A 218 30.37 -29.83 11.41
CA LEU A 218 31.72 -29.84 10.88
C LEU A 218 32.18 -31.30 10.72
N ILE A 219 32.49 -31.73 9.51
CA ILE A 219 33.37 -32.89 9.30
C ILE A 219 34.70 -32.37 8.80
N GLY A 220 35.67 -32.41 9.70
CA GLY A 220 37.04 -31.98 9.49
C GLY A 220 37.85 -32.92 8.60
N LEU A 221 38.79 -32.29 7.91
CA LEU A 221 40.05 -32.76 7.33
C LEU A 221 40.54 -34.13 7.83
N LEU A 222 40.71 -35.08 6.91
CA LEU A 222 41.52 -36.28 7.14
C LEU A 222 42.81 -36.23 6.30
N GLY A 223 43.94 -36.08 7.02
CA GLY A 223 45.10 -36.95 6.86
C GLY A 223 46.10 -36.63 5.74
N ASN A 224 47.00 -35.70 6.03
CA ASN A 224 48.33 -35.62 5.42
C ASN A 224 49.32 -36.49 6.24
N GLU A 225 50.02 -37.44 5.60
CA GLU A 225 51.39 -37.92 5.92
C GLU A 225 51.63 -39.33 5.35
N LEU A 226 52.53 -39.44 4.36
CA LEU A 226 53.48 -40.56 4.28
C LEU A 226 54.65 -40.18 3.37
N LYS A 227 55.64 -39.52 3.97
CA LYS A 227 57.03 -39.65 3.54
C LYS A 227 57.49 -41.08 3.84
N ARG A 228 58.03 -41.79 2.85
CA ARG A 228 59.43 -42.31 2.85
C ARG A 228 59.68 -43.35 1.76
N LYS A 229 60.82 -43.12 1.08
CA LYS A 229 61.75 -44.06 0.43
C LYS A 229 61.25 -44.79 -0.83
N LYS A 230 62.07 -45.17 -1.81
CA LYS A 230 63.45 -44.98 -2.30
C LYS A 230 63.67 -46.21 -3.21
N LYS A 231 64.47 -46.08 -4.29
CA LYS A 231 64.89 -47.12 -5.26
C LYS A 231 63.91 -47.31 -6.42
N ASN A 232 64.33 -47.38 -7.68
CA ASN A 232 65.64 -47.43 -8.33
C ASN A 232 65.53 -46.72 -9.67
#